data_AF-A0AAD7FJ28-F1
#
_entry.id   AF-A0AAD7FJ28-F1
#
_cell.length_a   1.000
_cell.length_b   1.000
_cell.length_c   1.000
_cell.angle_alpha   90.00
_cell.angle_beta   90.00
_cell.angle_gamma   90.00
#
_symmetry.space_group_name_H-M   'P 1'
#
loop_
_entity.id
_entity.type
_entity.pdbx_description
1 polymer ?
#
loop_
_entity_poly.entity_id
_entity_poly.type
_entity_poly.pdbx_seq_one_letter_code
_entity_poly.pdbx_strand_id
1 'polypeptide(L)'
;MSLRSSSAISLVQRGLSPFELVYVPHQSWPVPRLLSRPTHPLQISILDSSFNPPTLAHLALARGNGSSYDAKLYLLSVRNADKTIKPTDASYAQRLEMMLRLAQDSGDDHVAIGVIDEPTFVGKAGKLRAFLEQRLSDLGFSPSRPQLTFLLGLDTLERLLQPRYYGSEENMYASLHKFFSPEHDDVRVLCARRATSSATEAATLALAERFLSEQRIVLIDIGAVEQTYSSTAVRNALAQKDDDGWQSLVSPRVKEYIITEKLYT
;
A
#
# COMPACT_ATOMS: atom_id res chain seq x y z
N MET A 1 -6.08 -16.16 -14.89
CA MET A 1 -6.19 -14.69 -15.06
C MET A 1 -4.77 -14.15 -15.24
N SER A 2 -4.48 -13.39 -16.30
CA SER A 2 -3.13 -12.90 -16.62
C SER A 2 -2.98 -11.43 -16.21
N LEU A 3 -1.83 -11.05 -15.63
CA LEU A 3 -1.50 -9.67 -15.27
C LEU A 3 -1.23 -8.84 -16.53
N ARG A 4 -1.78 -7.62 -16.61
CA ARG A 4 -1.45 -6.66 -17.67
C ARG A 4 -0.25 -5.78 -17.26
N SER A 5 0.79 -6.41 -16.72
CA SER A 5 1.88 -5.73 -16.01
C SER A 5 2.80 -4.94 -16.92
N SER A 6 3.26 -5.51 -18.04
CA SER A 6 4.26 -4.85 -18.89
C SER A 6 3.80 -3.54 -19.52
N SER A 7 2.56 -3.48 -20.02
CA SER A 7 2.01 -2.25 -20.63
C SER A 7 1.76 -1.16 -19.57
N ALA A 8 1.18 -1.54 -18.42
CA ALA A 8 0.91 -0.62 -17.32
C ALA A 8 2.20 -0.01 -16.75
N ILE A 9 3.22 -0.84 -16.48
CA ILE A 9 4.53 -0.37 -16.02
C ILE A 9 5.13 0.61 -17.04
N SER A 10 5.10 0.27 -18.33
CA SER A 10 5.69 1.12 -19.37
C SER A 10 5.01 2.49 -19.48
N LEU A 11 3.67 2.53 -19.43
CA LEU A 11 2.91 3.78 -19.47
C LEU A 11 3.28 4.69 -18.30
N VAL A 12 3.33 4.13 -17.09
CA VAL A 12 3.65 4.88 -15.87
C VAL A 12 5.11 5.34 -15.86
N GLN A 13 6.07 4.47 -16.21
CA GLN A 13 7.49 4.85 -16.27
C GLN A 13 7.81 5.91 -17.33
N ARG A 14 7.05 5.95 -18.43
CA ARG A 14 7.21 6.96 -19.49
C ARG A 14 6.45 8.26 -19.20
N GLY A 15 5.77 8.36 -18.06
CA GLY A 15 4.94 9.51 -17.70
C GLY A 15 3.71 9.68 -18.60
N LEU A 16 3.29 8.61 -19.29
CA LEU A 16 2.10 8.63 -20.16
C LEU A 16 0.80 8.44 -19.37
N SER A 17 0.90 7.88 -18.17
CA SER A 17 -0.21 7.74 -17.24
C SER A 17 0.29 7.89 -15.80
N PRO A 18 -0.41 8.65 -14.92
CA PRO A 18 0.01 8.80 -13.53
C PRO A 18 -0.26 7.54 -12.69
N PHE A 19 -1.23 6.71 -13.08
CA PHE A 19 -1.65 5.50 -12.37
C PHE A 19 -2.31 4.51 -13.34
N GLU A 20 -2.00 3.23 -13.19
CA GLU A 20 -2.59 2.15 -13.98
C GLU A 20 -3.02 0.98 -13.10
N LEU A 21 -4.20 0.41 -13.38
CA LEU A 21 -4.61 -0.87 -12.82
C LEU A 21 -3.95 -2.02 -13.59
N VAL A 22 -3.25 -2.88 -12.86
CA VAL A 22 -2.57 -4.05 -13.42
C VAL A 22 -3.45 -5.30 -13.31
N TYR A 23 -4.23 -5.37 -12.23
CA TYR A 23 -5.19 -6.43 -11.96
C TYR A 23 -6.44 -5.85 -11.31
N VAL A 24 -7.60 -6.34 -11.76
CA VAL A 24 -8.88 -6.11 -11.11
C VAL A 24 -9.56 -7.46 -10.87
N PRO A 25 -10.20 -7.66 -9.70
CA PRO A 25 -10.88 -8.91 -9.39
C PRO A 25 -12.16 -9.11 -10.23
N HIS A 26 -12.80 -8.01 -10.64
CA HIS A 26 -13.95 -7.96 -11.54
C HIS A 26 -14.08 -6.56 -12.17
N GLN A 27 -14.89 -6.43 -13.22
CA GLN A 27 -15.00 -5.20 -14.01
C GLN A 27 -15.59 -4.01 -13.23
N SER A 28 -16.45 -4.29 -12.25
CA SER A 28 -17.11 -3.26 -11.43
C SER A 28 -16.31 -2.78 -10.22
N TRP A 29 -15.10 -3.32 -9.95
CA TRP A 29 -14.23 -2.79 -8.88
C TRP A 29 -14.09 -1.26 -9.05
N PRO A 30 -14.13 -0.42 -8.00
CA PRO A 30 -14.13 -0.77 -6.57
C PRO A 30 -15.53 -0.97 -5.97
N VAL A 31 -16.59 -1.04 -6.78
CA VAL A 31 -17.95 -1.24 -6.26
C VAL A 31 -18.14 -2.72 -5.88
N PRO A 32 -18.60 -3.03 -4.65
CA PRO A 32 -18.92 -4.39 -4.24
C PRO A 32 -19.85 -5.10 -5.24
N ARG A 33 -19.67 -6.41 -5.41
CA ARG A 33 -20.44 -7.22 -6.39
C ARG A 33 -21.94 -7.21 -6.13
N LEU A 34 -22.36 -7.00 -4.89
CA LEU A 34 -23.78 -6.87 -4.52
C LEU A 34 -24.22 -5.44 -4.84
N LEU A 35 -24.96 -5.33 -5.95
CA LEU A 35 -25.37 -4.14 -6.73
C LEU A 35 -26.19 -3.07 -5.98
N SER A 36 -26.16 -3.02 -4.65
CA SER A 36 -26.79 -1.93 -3.92
C SER A 36 -25.90 -0.69 -4.00
N ARG A 37 -26.47 0.44 -4.42
CA ARG A 37 -25.75 1.71 -4.39
C ARG A 37 -25.23 1.94 -2.97
N PRO A 38 -23.93 2.22 -2.76
CA PRO A 38 -23.39 2.46 -1.44
C PRO A 38 -24.19 3.57 -0.75
N THR A 39 -24.63 3.32 0.49
CA THR A 39 -25.31 4.33 1.31
C THR A 39 -24.33 5.24 2.04
N HIS A 40 -23.04 4.89 1.98
CA HIS A 40 -21.90 5.59 2.53
C HIS A 40 -20.85 5.82 1.43
N PRO A 41 -19.93 6.79 1.59
CA PRO A 41 -18.76 6.91 0.73
C PRO A 41 -17.96 5.60 0.71
N LEU A 42 -17.65 5.07 -0.48
CA LEU A 42 -16.86 3.83 -0.61
C LEU A 42 -15.53 3.96 0.13
N GLN A 43 -15.28 3.03 1.06
CA GLN A 43 -14.06 2.97 1.85
C GLN A 43 -13.06 2.04 1.19
N ILE A 44 -11.94 2.60 0.73
CA ILE A 44 -10.93 1.85 -0.01
C ILE A 44 -9.61 1.86 0.77
N SER A 45 -9.13 0.67 1.15
CA SER A 45 -7.81 0.55 1.79
C SER A 45 -6.70 0.47 0.75
N ILE A 46 -5.61 1.20 0.97
CA ILE A 46 -4.45 1.27 0.09
C ILE A 46 -3.23 0.71 0.84
N LEU A 47 -2.74 -0.45 0.41
CA LEU A 47 -1.46 -0.99 0.89
C LEU A 47 -0.36 -0.60 -0.09
N ASP A 48 0.37 0.48 0.23
CA ASP A 48 1.50 0.96 -0.56
C ASP A 48 2.82 0.43 0.03
N SER A 49 3.58 -0.32 -0.77
CA SER A 49 4.89 -0.85 -0.37
C SER A 49 5.76 -1.15 -1.59
N SER A 50 7.04 -1.39 -1.35
CA SER A 50 7.95 -1.88 -2.40
C SER A 50 7.74 -3.36 -2.75
N PHE A 51 7.06 -4.14 -1.89
CA PHE A 51 6.73 -5.56 -2.11
C PHE A 51 7.91 -6.40 -2.66
N ASN A 52 9.08 -6.29 -2.03
CA ASN A 52 10.33 -6.86 -2.57
C ASN A 52 11.04 -7.79 -1.57
N PRO A 53 10.48 -8.96 -1.22
CA PRO A 53 9.14 -9.44 -1.59
C PRO A 53 8.06 -8.98 -0.58
N PRO A 54 6.76 -9.17 -0.87
CA PRO A 54 5.72 -9.13 0.15
C PRO A 54 6.02 -10.16 1.27
N THR A 55 5.60 -9.83 2.49
CA THR A 55 5.79 -10.67 3.69
C THR A 55 4.45 -10.89 4.38
N LEU A 56 4.40 -11.78 5.38
CA LEU A 56 3.21 -11.97 6.21
C LEU A 56 2.84 -10.70 7.01
N ALA A 57 3.79 -9.79 7.30
CA ALA A 57 3.44 -8.47 7.85
C ALA A 57 2.56 -7.66 6.88
N HIS A 58 2.85 -7.69 5.58
CA HIS A 58 2.03 -7.04 4.57
C HIS A 58 0.63 -7.68 4.51
N LEU A 59 0.56 -9.00 4.64
CA LEU A 59 -0.72 -9.71 4.66
C LEU A 59 -1.55 -9.38 5.90
N ALA A 60 -0.92 -9.35 7.08
CA ALA A 60 -1.58 -8.98 8.33
C ALA A 60 -2.09 -7.54 8.29
N LEU A 61 -1.27 -6.63 7.76
CA LEU A 61 -1.65 -5.24 7.54
C LEU A 61 -2.81 -5.11 6.54
N ALA A 62 -2.79 -5.83 5.41
CA ALA A 62 -3.85 -5.85 4.39
C ALA A 62 -5.20 -6.36 4.90
N ARG A 63 -5.17 -7.29 5.86
CA ARG A 63 -6.40 -7.81 6.48
C ARG A 63 -7.08 -6.75 7.33
N GLY A 64 -6.31 -5.80 7.88
CA GLY A 64 -6.80 -4.83 8.86
C GLY A 64 -7.20 -5.55 10.15
N ASN A 65 -7.21 -4.84 11.28
CA ASN A 65 -7.60 -5.42 12.57
C ASN A 65 -9.14 -5.64 12.66
N GLY A 66 -9.73 -6.34 11.69
CA GLY A 66 -11.18 -6.51 11.52
C GLY A 66 -11.89 -5.38 10.78
N SER A 67 -11.18 -4.36 10.29
CA SER A 67 -11.76 -3.29 9.47
C SER A 67 -12.29 -3.84 8.14
N SER A 68 -13.61 -3.77 7.94
CA SER A 68 -14.24 -4.08 6.66
C SER A 68 -14.13 -2.88 5.73
N TYR A 69 -13.30 -3.00 4.69
CA TYR A 69 -13.25 -2.02 3.60
C TYR A 69 -14.13 -2.50 2.45
N ASP A 70 -14.77 -1.57 1.74
CA ASP A 70 -15.59 -1.92 0.57
C ASP A 70 -14.73 -2.49 -0.55
N ALA A 71 -13.49 -2.02 -0.70
CA ALA A 71 -12.52 -2.51 -1.67
C ALA A 71 -11.08 -2.32 -1.18
N LYS A 72 -10.13 -3.07 -1.75
CA LYS A 72 -8.70 -2.94 -1.43
C LYS A 72 -7.86 -2.71 -2.67
N LEU A 73 -6.78 -1.95 -2.52
CA LEU A 73 -5.78 -1.72 -3.55
C LEU A 73 -4.38 -2.00 -2.98
N TYR A 74 -3.66 -2.93 -3.60
CA TYR A 74 -2.22 -3.06 -3.39
C TYR A 74 -1.51 -2.18 -4.42
N LEU A 75 -0.64 -1.30 -3.94
CA LEU A 75 -0.07 -0.22 -4.73
C LEU A 75 1.46 -0.27 -4.76
N LEU A 76 2.01 -0.26 -5.97
CA LEU A 76 3.44 -0.20 -6.20
C LEU A 76 3.82 1.15 -6.84
N SER A 77 4.66 1.94 -6.17
CA SER A 77 5.22 3.15 -6.77
C SER A 77 6.51 2.86 -7.55
N VAL A 78 6.60 3.38 -8.79
CA VAL A 78 7.82 3.30 -9.62
C VAL A 78 8.84 4.40 -9.31
N ARG A 79 8.43 5.43 -8.56
CA ARG A 79 9.32 6.47 -8.00
C ARG A 79 9.20 6.42 -6.48
N ASN A 80 10.05 5.62 -5.85
CA ASN A 80 10.24 5.70 -4.41
C ASN A 80 11.31 6.77 -4.12
N ALA A 81 10.98 7.74 -3.26
CA ALA A 81 11.85 8.90 -2.98
C ALA A 81 13.27 8.52 -2.50
N ASP A 82 13.45 7.34 -1.91
CA ASP A 82 14.68 6.97 -1.20
C ASP A 82 15.31 5.62 -1.61
N LYS A 83 14.83 4.97 -2.69
CA LYS A 83 15.28 3.60 -3.03
C LYS A 83 15.77 3.46 -4.47
N THR A 84 17.07 3.21 -4.62
CA THR A 84 17.68 2.68 -5.84
C THR A 84 17.46 1.17 -5.91
N ILE A 85 17.01 0.65 -7.06
CA ILE A 85 16.84 -0.80 -7.28
C ILE A 85 18.22 -1.45 -7.34
N LYS A 86 18.47 -2.46 -6.50
CA LYS A 86 19.70 -3.26 -6.54
C LYS A 86 19.62 -4.34 -7.63
N PRO A 87 20.74 -4.81 -8.19
CA PRO A 87 20.72 -5.89 -9.18
C PRO A 87 20.02 -7.17 -8.71
N THR A 88 20.08 -7.46 -7.41
CA THR A 88 19.43 -8.62 -6.78
C THR A 88 17.98 -8.38 -6.39
N ASP A 89 17.45 -7.16 -6.57
CA ASP A 89 16.05 -6.88 -6.30
C ASP A 89 15.15 -7.47 -7.40
N ALA A 90 13.96 -7.92 -7.03
CA ALA A 90 12.95 -8.30 -8.00
C ALA A 90 12.57 -7.09 -8.87
N SER A 91 12.35 -7.34 -10.16
CA SER A 91 11.82 -6.35 -11.10
C SER A 91 10.41 -5.89 -10.71
N TYR A 92 9.94 -4.77 -11.27
CA TYR A 92 8.56 -4.32 -11.05
C TYR A 92 7.53 -5.38 -11.48
N ALA A 93 7.77 -6.10 -12.59
CA ALA A 93 6.88 -7.16 -13.04
C ALA A 93 6.81 -8.31 -12.02
N GLN A 94 7.96 -8.78 -11.52
CA GLN A 94 8.01 -9.84 -10.50
C GLN A 94 7.36 -9.39 -9.18
N ARG A 95 7.51 -8.12 -8.79
CA ARG A 95 6.83 -7.57 -7.60
C ARG A 95 5.31 -7.59 -7.77
N LEU A 96 4.79 -7.20 -8.93
CA LEU A 96 3.36 -7.25 -9.23
C LEU A 96 2.82 -8.69 -9.24
N GLU A 97 3.60 -9.66 -9.75
CA GLU A 97 3.27 -11.09 -9.67
C GLU A 97 3.18 -11.56 -8.21
N MET A 98 4.16 -11.21 -7.38
CA MET A 98 4.12 -11.54 -5.95
C MET A 98 2.96 -10.83 -5.22
N MET A 99 2.60 -9.60 -5.61
CA MET A 99 1.42 -8.90 -5.07
C MET A 99 0.12 -9.65 -5.42
N LEU A 100 0.02 -10.21 -6.63
CA LEU A 100 -1.12 -11.04 -7.01
C LEU A 100 -1.19 -12.33 -6.18
N ARG A 101 -0.05 -12.96 -5.90
CA ARG A 101 0.01 -14.13 -5.03
C ARG A 101 -0.37 -13.79 -3.59
N LEU A 102 0.08 -12.65 -3.07
CA LEU A 102 -0.32 -12.15 -1.75
C LEU A 102 -1.84 -11.88 -1.68
N ALA A 103 -2.42 -11.30 -2.74
CA ALA A 103 -3.86 -11.05 -2.82
C ALA A 103 -4.64 -12.38 -2.79
N GLN A 104 -4.19 -13.39 -3.53
CA GLN A 104 -4.79 -14.74 -3.49
C GLN A 104 -4.70 -15.39 -2.10
N ASP A 105 -3.56 -15.27 -1.43
CA ASP A 105 -3.36 -15.81 -0.07
C ASP A 105 -4.14 -15.04 1.01
N SER A 106 -4.58 -13.81 0.70
CA SER A 106 -5.40 -13.04 1.63
C SER A 106 -6.80 -13.63 1.81
N GLY A 107 -7.30 -14.37 0.82
CA GLY A 107 -8.68 -14.88 0.76
C GLY A 107 -9.72 -13.82 0.42
N ASP A 108 -9.30 -12.58 0.16
CA ASP A 108 -10.15 -11.45 -0.20
C ASP A 108 -10.33 -11.39 -1.72
N ASP A 109 -11.58 -11.47 -2.19
CA ASP A 109 -11.92 -11.48 -3.60
C ASP A 109 -12.15 -10.07 -4.19
N HIS A 110 -11.87 -9.02 -3.42
CA HIS A 110 -12.09 -7.62 -3.79
C HIS A 110 -10.82 -6.74 -3.71
N VAL A 111 -9.67 -7.37 -3.94
CA VAL A 111 -8.35 -6.72 -4.01
C VAL A 111 -7.96 -6.44 -5.47
N ALA A 112 -7.73 -5.17 -5.81
CA ALA A 112 -7.08 -4.76 -7.05
C ALA A 112 -5.57 -4.50 -6.84
N ILE A 113 -4.83 -4.48 -7.94
CA ILE A 113 -3.40 -4.15 -7.94
C ILE A 113 -3.16 -3.03 -8.93
N GLY A 114 -2.44 -2.00 -8.49
CA GLY A 114 -2.11 -0.84 -9.30
C GLY A 114 -0.65 -0.45 -9.19
N VAL A 115 -0.21 0.32 -10.19
CA VAL A 115 1.11 0.92 -10.26
C VAL A 115 0.95 2.44 -10.42
N ILE A 116 1.79 3.22 -9.72
CA ILE A 116 1.70 4.68 -9.68
C ILE A 116 3.06 5.34 -9.90
N ASP A 117 3.06 6.48 -10.58
CA ASP A 117 4.21 7.39 -10.63
C ASP A 117 4.01 8.55 -9.65
N GLU A 118 4.26 8.31 -8.37
CA GLU A 118 4.21 9.36 -7.35
C GLU A 118 4.99 8.97 -6.09
N PRO A 119 5.93 9.81 -5.63
CA PRO A 119 6.70 9.52 -4.43
C PRO A 119 5.99 9.85 -3.11
N THR A 120 5.10 10.85 -3.09
CA THR A 120 4.51 11.35 -1.84
C THR A 120 3.11 10.76 -1.59
N PHE A 121 2.76 10.48 -0.33
CA PHE A 121 1.42 9.99 0.00
C PHE A 121 0.31 11.00 -0.33
N VAL A 122 0.58 12.28 -0.11
CA VAL A 122 -0.35 13.36 -0.49
C VAL A 122 -0.60 13.37 -2.00
N GLY A 123 0.46 13.31 -2.81
CA GLY A 123 0.33 13.19 -4.25
C GLY A 123 -0.39 11.90 -4.68
N LYS A 124 -0.10 10.76 -4.02
CA LYS A 124 -0.73 9.47 -4.31
C LYS A 124 -2.23 9.56 -4.09
N ALA A 125 -2.67 10.15 -2.96
CA ALA A 125 -4.08 10.34 -2.66
C ALA A 125 -4.80 11.15 -3.75
N GLY A 126 -4.20 12.27 -4.19
CA GLY A 126 -4.78 13.09 -5.26
C GLY A 126 -4.95 12.33 -6.58
N LYS A 127 -3.90 11.62 -7.02
CA LYS A 127 -3.92 10.83 -8.26
C LYS A 127 -4.91 9.66 -8.19
N LEU A 128 -4.91 8.92 -7.08
CA LEU A 128 -5.84 7.81 -6.87
C LEU A 128 -7.28 8.30 -6.82
N ARG A 129 -7.55 9.42 -6.15
CA ARG A 129 -8.88 10.02 -6.07
C ARG A 129 -9.40 10.37 -7.45
N ALA A 130 -8.62 11.12 -8.24
CA ALA A 130 -9.01 11.50 -9.59
C ALA A 130 -9.34 10.27 -10.45
N PHE A 131 -8.50 9.23 -10.39
CA PHE A 131 -8.75 7.97 -11.08
C PHE A 131 -10.04 7.28 -10.61
N LEU A 132 -10.24 7.16 -9.29
CA LEU A 132 -11.38 6.44 -8.72
C LEU A 132 -12.70 7.18 -8.93
N GLU A 133 -12.72 8.51 -8.83
CA GLU A 133 -13.89 9.34 -9.13
C GLU A 133 -14.31 9.20 -10.60
N GLN A 134 -13.35 9.26 -11.53
CA GLN A 134 -13.62 9.00 -12.95
C GLN A 134 -14.18 7.59 -13.17
N ARG A 135 -13.53 6.58 -12.58
CA ARG A 135 -13.95 5.19 -12.71
C ARG A 135 -15.35 4.95 -12.15
N LEU A 136 -15.69 5.54 -11.00
CA LEU A 136 -17.03 5.46 -10.42
C LEU A 136 -18.06 6.18 -11.30
N SER A 137 -17.69 7.29 -11.92
CA SER A 137 -18.53 7.96 -12.91
C SER A 137 -18.81 7.07 -14.13
N ASP A 138 -17.79 6.41 -14.68
CA ASP A 138 -17.92 5.48 -15.81
C ASP A 138 -18.81 4.27 -15.47
N LEU A 139 -18.83 3.86 -14.19
CA LEU A 139 -19.69 2.81 -13.66
C LEU A 139 -21.11 3.28 -13.30
N GLY A 140 -21.43 4.58 -13.45
CA GLY A 140 -22.75 5.14 -13.17
C GLY A 140 -23.00 5.53 -11.70
N PHE A 141 -21.96 5.63 -10.87
CA PHE A 141 -22.06 5.96 -9.45
C PHE A 141 -21.82 7.46 -9.15
N SER A 142 -21.84 8.35 -10.14
CA SER A 142 -21.61 9.79 -9.93
C SER A 142 -22.81 10.52 -9.29
N PRO A 143 -22.59 11.55 -8.44
CA PRO A 143 -21.31 11.89 -7.80
C PRO A 143 -21.00 10.89 -6.67
N SER A 144 -19.78 10.36 -6.66
CA SER A 144 -19.26 9.55 -5.55
C SER A 144 -17.81 9.91 -5.29
N ARG A 145 -17.51 10.15 -4.01
CA ARG A 145 -16.17 10.47 -3.54
C ARG A 145 -15.70 9.38 -2.59
N PRO A 146 -14.79 8.50 -3.00
CA PRO A 146 -14.32 7.44 -2.12
C PRO A 146 -13.44 8.01 -1.00
N GLN A 147 -13.53 7.39 0.18
CA GLN A 147 -12.62 7.63 1.30
C GLN A 147 -11.44 6.67 1.17
N LEU A 148 -10.22 7.22 1.23
CA LEU A 148 -9.00 6.42 1.14
C LEU A 148 -8.42 6.17 2.53
N THR A 149 -8.02 4.94 2.82
CA THR A 149 -7.25 4.63 4.04
C THR A 149 -5.92 4.01 3.67
N PHE A 150 -4.81 4.72 3.92
CA PHE A 150 -3.47 4.14 3.71
C PHE A 150 -3.08 3.24 4.87
N LEU A 151 -2.65 2.03 4.54
CA LEU A 151 -2.18 1.04 5.49
C LEU A 151 -0.65 1.13 5.56
N LEU A 152 -0.13 1.64 6.67
CA LEU A 152 1.28 1.96 6.84
C LEU A 152 1.89 1.15 7.99
N GLY A 153 3.19 0.92 7.93
CA GLY A 153 3.99 0.62 9.12
C GLY A 153 4.60 1.91 9.68
N LEU A 154 5.08 1.86 10.92
CA LEU A 154 5.63 3.02 11.64
C LEU A 154 6.73 3.77 10.86
N ASP A 155 7.71 3.07 10.27
CA ASP A 155 8.77 3.69 9.44
C ASP A 155 8.20 4.48 8.24
N THR A 156 7.05 4.06 7.72
CA THR A 156 6.39 4.72 6.60
C THR A 156 5.55 5.91 7.07
N LEU A 157 4.96 5.81 8.26
CA LEU A 157 4.32 6.94 8.91
C LEU A 157 5.32 8.05 9.22
N GLU A 158 6.51 7.71 9.73
CA GLU A 158 7.60 8.69 9.94
C GLU A 158 7.90 9.46 8.63
N ARG A 159 8.00 8.74 7.50
CA ARG A 159 8.21 9.37 6.19
C ARG A 159 7.04 10.26 5.76
N LEU A 160 5.80 9.89 6.04
CA LEU A 160 4.63 10.75 5.79
C LEU A 160 4.75 12.08 6.56
N LEU A 161 5.33 12.05 7.76
CA LEU A 161 5.47 13.18 8.68
C LEU A 161 6.86 13.85 8.60
N GLN A 162 7.60 13.65 7.51
CA GLN A 162 8.96 14.20 7.40
C GLN A 162 9.01 15.45 6.51
N PRO A 163 9.41 16.63 7.03
CA PRO A 163 9.38 17.90 6.30
C PRO A 163 10.11 17.92 4.96
N ARG A 164 11.19 17.12 4.83
CA ARG A 164 12.00 17.04 3.60
C ARG A 164 11.19 16.63 2.36
N TYR A 165 10.08 15.91 2.51
CA TYR A 165 9.21 15.55 1.38
C TYR A 165 8.22 16.65 0.98
N TYR A 166 8.16 17.75 1.74
CA TYR A 166 7.26 18.88 1.53
C TYR A 166 8.01 20.20 1.30
N GLY A 167 9.34 20.17 1.37
CA GLY A 167 10.23 21.33 1.23
C GLY A 167 10.39 22.17 2.50
N SER A 168 9.38 22.21 3.38
CA SER A 168 9.44 22.86 4.69
C SER A 168 8.44 22.22 5.66
N GLU A 169 8.61 22.49 6.96
CA GLU A 169 7.66 22.03 8.00
C GLU A 169 6.29 22.71 7.87
N GLU A 170 6.26 24.00 7.54
CA GLU A 170 5.01 24.73 7.27
C GLU A 170 4.23 24.11 6.11
N ASN A 171 4.91 23.80 5.00
CA ASN A 171 4.29 23.13 3.85
C ASN A 171 3.80 21.74 4.21
N MET A 172 4.55 21.00 5.03
CA MET A 172 4.13 19.68 5.51
C MET A 172 2.81 19.77 6.25
N TYR A 173 2.69 20.64 7.26
CA TYR A 173 1.43 20.78 8.00
C TYR A 173 0.28 21.27 7.11
N ALA A 174 0.53 22.20 6.19
CA ALA A 174 -0.49 22.67 5.25
C ALA A 174 -0.97 21.54 4.32
N SER A 175 -0.05 20.71 3.80
CA SER A 175 -0.37 19.55 2.98
C SER A 175 -1.09 18.47 3.76
N LEU A 176 -0.63 18.13 4.97
CA LEU A 176 -1.25 17.12 5.81
C LEU A 176 -2.63 17.56 6.31
N HIS A 177 -2.84 18.85 6.59
CA HIS A 177 -4.15 19.37 6.94
C HIS A 177 -5.17 19.13 5.82
N LYS A 178 -4.79 19.40 4.55
CA LYS A 178 -5.65 19.10 3.39
C LYS A 178 -5.82 17.59 3.19
N PHE A 179 -4.75 16.83 3.37
CA PHE A 179 -4.77 15.37 3.22
C PHE A 179 -5.76 14.69 4.18
N PHE A 180 -5.76 15.10 5.45
CA PHE A 180 -6.62 14.48 6.47
C PHE A 180 -8.00 15.14 6.60
N SER A 181 -8.18 16.40 6.19
CA SER A 181 -9.44 17.13 6.37
C SER A 181 -10.60 16.47 5.60
N PRO A 182 -11.78 16.28 6.23
CA PRO A 182 -12.95 15.69 5.57
C PRO A 182 -13.56 16.61 4.49
N GLU A 183 -13.27 17.92 4.56
CA GLU A 183 -13.67 18.90 3.55
C GLU A 183 -12.73 18.90 2.33
N HIS A 184 -11.53 18.34 2.52
CA HIS A 184 -10.51 18.15 1.49
C HIS A 184 -10.36 16.65 1.25
N ASP A 185 -9.17 16.06 1.29
CA ASP A 185 -8.97 14.72 0.76
C ASP A 185 -9.60 13.60 1.63
N ASP A 186 -10.06 13.88 2.85
CA ASP A 186 -10.68 12.89 3.75
C ASP A 186 -9.90 11.56 3.80
N VAL A 187 -8.57 11.63 3.80
CA VAL A 187 -7.73 10.43 3.88
C VAL A 187 -7.60 10.02 5.34
N ARG A 188 -7.56 8.71 5.58
CA ARG A 188 -7.21 8.12 6.86
C ARG A 188 -5.91 7.32 6.74
N VAL A 189 -5.26 7.09 7.88
CA VAL A 189 -4.11 6.20 7.97
C VAL A 189 -4.38 5.16 9.05
N LEU A 190 -4.17 3.90 8.71
CA LEU A 190 -4.07 2.79 9.66
C LEU A 190 -2.60 2.43 9.77
N CYS A 191 -1.99 2.62 10.94
CA CYS A 191 -0.57 2.40 11.14
C CYS A 191 -0.32 1.21 12.08
N ALA A 192 0.36 0.18 11.57
CA ALA A 192 0.85 -0.90 12.41
C ALA A 192 2.02 -0.43 13.28
N ARG A 193 1.95 -0.76 14.57
CA ARG A 193 3.07 -0.62 15.49
C ARG A 193 4.20 -1.58 15.10
N ARG A 194 5.39 -1.30 15.60
CA ARG A 194 6.58 -2.13 15.41
C ARG A 194 7.10 -2.58 16.77
N ALA A 195 7.62 -3.79 16.85
CA ALA A 195 8.14 -4.35 18.10
C ALA A 195 9.41 -3.63 18.62
N THR A 196 10.10 -2.85 17.77
CA THR A 196 11.43 -2.30 18.07
C THR A 196 11.54 -0.81 17.71
N SER A 197 11.33 0.09 18.68
CA SER A 197 12.11 1.32 18.93
C SER A 197 11.33 2.38 19.74
N SER A 198 11.51 2.46 21.06
CA SER A 198 10.71 3.37 21.90
C SER A 198 10.95 4.87 21.63
N ALA A 199 12.18 5.29 21.30
CA ALA A 199 12.50 6.71 21.11
C ALA A 199 12.04 7.25 19.74
N THR A 200 12.32 6.53 18.65
CA THR A 200 11.90 6.91 17.29
C THR A 200 10.38 6.80 17.14
N GLU A 201 9.77 5.78 17.74
CA GLU A 201 8.32 5.67 17.83
C GLU A 201 7.74 6.88 18.57
N ALA A 202 8.23 7.18 19.78
CA ALA A 202 7.72 8.33 20.55
C ALA A 202 7.82 9.65 19.76
N ALA A 203 8.93 9.90 19.07
CA ALA A 203 9.10 11.09 18.24
C ALA A 203 8.10 11.13 17.06
N THR A 204 7.90 10.00 16.39
CA THR A 204 6.93 9.88 15.28
C THR A 204 5.50 10.10 15.80
N LEU A 205 5.16 9.51 16.93
CA LEU A 205 3.84 9.63 17.55
C LEU A 205 3.59 11.06 18.07
N ALA A 206 4.61 11.76 18.56
CA ALA A 206 4.51 13.17 18.94
C ALA A 206 4.21 14.05 17.71
N LEU A 207 4.89 13.84 16.58
CA LEU A 207 4.58 14.53 15.33
C LEU A 207 3.17 14.21 14.80
N ALA A 208 2.70 12.99 15.08
CA ALA A 208 1.37 12.53 14.66
C ALA A 208 0.25 12.90 15.65
N GLU A 209 0.57 13.47 16.82
CA GLU A 209 -0.33 13.59 17.97
C GLU A 209 -1.66 14.25 17.60
N ARG A 210 -1.60 15.35 16.86
CA ARG A 210 -2.79 16.04 16.36
C ARG A 210 -3.71 15.09 15.58
N PHE A 211 -3.17 14.39 14.59
CA PHE A 211 -3.96 13.51 13.72
C PHE A 211 -4.42 12.23 14.42
N LEU A 212 -3.69 11.78 15.45
CA LEU A 212 -4.12 10.71 16.35
C LEU A 212 -5.34 11.16 17.18
N SER A 213 -5.28 12.36 17.76
CA SER A 213 -6.38 12.91 18.57
C SER A 213 -7.66 13.14 17.75
N GLU A 214 -7.50 13.52 16.48
CA GLU A 214 -8.58 13.69 15.50
C GLU A 214 -9.05 12.35 14.89
N GLN A 215 -8.46 11.21 15.29
CA GLN A 215 -8.74 9.87 14.75
C GLN A 215 -8.54 9.73 13.23
N ARG A 216 -7.67 10.59 12.67
CA ARG A 216 -7.24 10.56 11.27
C ARG A 216 -6.14 9.54 11.04
N ILE A 217 -5.33 9.29 12.08
CA ILE A 217 -4.40 8.18 12.16
C ILE A 217 -4.89 7.24 13.27
N VAL A 218 -4.94 5.95 12.99
CA VAL A 218 -5.31 4.91 13.96
C VAL A 218 -4.19 3.89 14.05
N LEU A 219 -3.69 3.65 15.26
CA LEU A 219 -2.65 2.66 15.51
C LEU A 219 -3.27 1.27 15.71
N ILE A 220 -2.69 0.26 15.07
CA ILE A 220 -3.12 -1.13 15.20
C ILE A 220 -1.95 -2.05 15.57
N ASP A 221 -2.32 -3.21 16.12
CA ASP A 221 -1.43 -4.35 16.29
C ASP A 221 -1.72 -5.36 15.18
N ILE A 222 -0.68 -5.87 14.53
CA ILE A 222 -0.78 -6.89 13.47
C ILE A 222 -0.28 -8.28 13.91
N GLY A 223 -0.03 -8.46 15.21
CA GLY A 223 0.56 -9.64 15.82
C GLY A 223 2.01 -9.41 16.24
N ALA A 224 2.38 -9.84 17.44
CA ALA A 224 3.72 -9.67 18.00
C ALA A 224 4.82 -10.29 17.12
N VAL A 225 4.49 -11.36 16.38
CA VAL A 225 5.41 -12.04 15.49
C VAL A 225 5.50 -11.29 14.15
N GLU A 226 4.37 -10.99 13.53
CA GLU A 226 4.28 -10.35 12.21
C GLU A 226 4.92 -8.95 12.21
N GLN A 227 4.82 -8.20 13.31
CA GLN A 227 5.48 -6.90 13.46
C GLN A 227 7.01 -6.95 13.32
N THR A 228 7.63 -8.13 13.46
CA THR A 228 9.08 -8.32 13.31
C THR A 228 9.49 -8.58 11.85
N TYR A 229 8.55 -8.92 10.97
CA TYR A 229 8.88 -9.37 9.61
C TYR A 229 9.18 -8.19 8.69
N SER A 230 10.25 -8.30 7.91
CA SER A 230 10.61 -7.30 6.90
C SER A 230 11.07 -7.94 5.60
N SER A 231 10.79 -7.27 4.47
CA SER A 231 11.29 -7.73 3.17
C SER A 231 12.82 -7.81 3.13
N THR A 232 13.52 -6.95 3.89
CA THR A 232 14.98 -7.00 4.00
C THR A 232 15.46 -8.26 4.71
N ALA A 233 14.77 -8.69 5.78
CA ALA A 233 15.10 -9.96 6.44
C ALA A 233 14.96 -11.15 5.47
N VAL A 234 13.91 -11.18 4.65
CA VAL A 234 13.73 -12.20 3.60
C VAL A 234 14.90 -12.22 2.62
N ARG A 235 15.26 -11.07 2.05
CA ARG A 235 16.37 -10.96 1.09
C ARG A 235 17.71 -11.35 1.72
N ASN A 236 17.95 -10.97 2.98
CA ASN A 236 19.20 -11.31 3.68
C ASN A 236 19.31 -12.82 3.94
N ALA A 237 18.24 -13.47 4.38
CA ALA A 237 18.21 -14.91 4.60
C ALA A 237 18.39 -15.70 3.29
N LEU A 238 17.74 -15.28 2.20
CA LEU A 238 17.95 -15.83 0.86
C LEU A 238 19.41 -15.69 0.39
N ALA A 239 20.02 -14.51 0.57
CA ALA A 239 21.42 -14.29 0.20
C ALA A 239 22.40 -15.14 1.02
N GLN A 240 22.04 -15.51 2.25
CA GLN A 240 22.84 -16.36 3.14
C GLN A 240 22.58 -17.86 2.94
N LYS A 241 21.66 -18.25 2.04
CA LYS A 241 21.20 -19.64 1.86
C LYS A 241 20.64 -20.25 3.14
N ASP A 242 20.05 -19.41 3.99
CA ASP A 242 19.25 -19.84 5.13
C ASP A 242 17.83 -20.16 4.63
N ASP A 243 17.70 -21.35 4.03
CA ASP A 243 16.47 -21.75 3.34
C ASP A 243 15.27 -21.85 4.29
N ASP A 244 15.47 -22.16 5.57
CA ASP A 244 14.36 -22.27 6.53
C ASP A 244 13.96 -20.92 7.13
N GLY A 245 14.91 -19.99 7.28
CA GLY A 245 14.68 -18.69 7.91
C GLY A 245 13.70 -17.80 7.16
N TRP A 246 13.77 -17.74 5.83
CA TRP A 246 12.94 -16.82 5.04
C TRP A 246 11.53 -17.35 4.73
N GLN A 247 11.36 -18.67 4.66
CA GLN A 247 10.10 -19.29 4.25
C GLN A 247 8.95 -18.99 5.21
N SER A 248 9.25 -18.83 6.50
CA SER A 248 8.27 -18.48 7.54
C SER A 248 7.82 -17.02 7.49
N LEU A 249 8.53 -16.16 6.75
CA LEU A 249 8.29 -14.72 6.69
C LEU A 249 7.31 -14.32 5.56
N VAL A 250 7.01 -15.24 4.64
CA VAL A 250 6.20 -14.97 3.44
C VAL A 250 5.02 -15.95 3.32
N SER A 251 4.00 -15.60 2.54
CA SER A 251 2.85 -16.47 2.33
C SER A 251 3.17 -17.63 1.38
N PRO A 252 2.40 -18.74 1.40
CA PRO A 252 2.69 -19.94 0.60
C PRO A 252 2.86 -19.69 -0.90
N ARG A 253 1.99 -18.89 -1.54
CA ARG A 253 2.10 -18.64 -2.99
C ARG A 253 3.24 -17.68 -3.34
N VAL A 254 3.59 -16.78 -2.44
CA VAL A 254 4.76 -15.90 -2.60
C VAL A 254 6.04 -16.73 -2.50
N LYS A 255 6.10 -17.65 -1.53
CA LYS A 255 7.21 -18.60 -1.36
C LYS A 255 7.43 -19.42 -2.62
N GLU A 256 6.37 -20.05 -3.13
CA GLU A 256 6.41 -20.85 -4.36
C GLU A 256 6.98 -20.03 -5.52
N TYR A 257 6.49 -18.81 -5.72
CA TYR A 257 6.95 -17.94 -6.80
C TYR A 257 8.45 -17.57 -6.68
N ILE A 258 8.92 -17.24 -5.46
CA ILE A 258 10.34 -16.94 -5.20
C ILE A 258 11.23 -18.13 -5.59
N ILE A 259 10.82 -19.35 -5.23
CA ILE A 259 11.57 -20.59 -5.54
C ILE A 259 11.57 -20.86 -7.05
N THR A 260 10.40 -20.82 -7.69
CA THR A 260 10.25 -21.12 -9.12
C THR A 260 11.05 -20.16 -10.00
N GLU A 261 10.98 -18.86 -9.70
CA GLU A 261 11.64 -17.81 -10.48
C GLU A 261 13.09 -17.56 -10.03
N LYS A 262 13.58 -18.29 -9.01
CA LYS A 262 14.92 -18.15 -8.43
C LYS A 262 15.27 -16.70 -8.09
N LEU A 263 14.36 -16.02 -7.39
CA LEU A 263 14.54 -14.61 -7.04
C LEU A 263 15.54 -14.43 -5.91
N TYR A 264 16.21 -13.28 -5.89
CA TYR A 264 17.11 -12.83 -4.82
C TYR A 264 18.39 -13.65 -4.63
N THR A 265 18.77 -14.45 -5.64
CA THR A 265 20.02 -15.22 -5.68
C THR A 265 21.17 -14.46 -6.33
#